data_AF-A0A939UV11-F1
#
_entry.id   AF-A0A939UV11-F1
#
_cell.length_a   1.000
_cell.length_b   1.000
_cell.length_c   1.000
_cell.angle_alpha   90.00
_cell.angle_beta   90.00
_cell.angle_gamma   90.00
#
_symmetry.space_group_name_H-M   'P 1'
#
loop_
_entity.id
_entity.type
_entity.pdbx_description
1 polymer ?
#
loop_
_entity_poly.entity_id
_entity_poly.type
_entity_poly.pdbx_seq_one_letter_code
_entity_poly.pdbx_strand_id
1 'polypeptide(L)'
;MNTVDSEIKKQVDAFIPPVPESYNRMIDGTISELRARAPQHHSSGRSHFIPFTVIASVIAALFIVTSVIFVARPALAAEVPGVGNIVYSISPKKKANDSDRERIEALLNDAFRSLSFCDYEAAARCFRGDSLSDRGNYLSAAYVDHLLAFSDYFPDGANAAELEIADLQAEQKAFRYTAHVTLDLISRDGTRLSTEDCTVQLWENTKGLYIESIEFDSGGFGSFAAMYEDIFGTVPSHGAGLELIPIDRAYLSYTRVIAEQEGARQRTDRLELMLSELDAVNASDEDKAIRESLITEELKKTEAEITPEVITVEQLASELMYRYWLGRKTGEACDFSDIMERNEQTDLFCWDAVLQAERVSLGALKPLVSVEPGTAEILETIDDTNELIKARFYVYTEITDGISEGVGEEIILTIRKDDTGFTVIGFDRDVGDGLYTYSLKPLAAGYIESGCSWQEAGQMAYEVLHEQIIRDAQWLTDHGY
;
A
#
# COMPACT_ATOMS: atom_id res chain seq x y z
N MET A 1 22.94 -24.97 67.95
CA MET A 1 21.81 -25.28 67.06
C MET A 1 20.55 -24.43 67.32
N ASN A 2 20.56 -23.42 68.21
CA ASN A 2 19.36 -22.61 68.53
C ASN A 2 19.49 -21.10 68.25
N THR A 3 20.54 -20.67 67.54
CA THR A 3 20.76 -19.25 67.19
C THR A 3 20.84 -18.99 65.69
N VAL A 4 21.01 -20.04 64.88
CA VAL A 4 21.04 -19.94 63.41
C VAL A 4 19.61 -19.92 62.84
N ASP A 5 18.69 -20.67 63.43
CA ASP A 5 17.28 -20.72 63.01
C ASP A 5 16.51 -19.41 63.26
N SER A 6 16.84 -18.65 64.31
CA SER A 6 16.16 -17.38 64.59
C SER A 6 16.56 -16.28 63.61
N GLU A 7 17.81 -16.28 63.15
CA GLU A 7 18.34 -15.28 62.22
C GLU A 7 17.84 -15.54 60.80
N ILE A 8 17.79 -16.81 60.38
CA ILE A 8 17.20 -17.23 59.09
C ILE A 8 15.70 -16.93 59.07
N LYS A 9 14.96 -17.20 60.16
CA LYS A 9 13.53 -16.90 60.24
C LYS A 9 13.25 -15.39 60.18
N LYS A 10 14.09 -14.56 60.81
CA LYS A 10 14.00 -13.09 60.72
C LYS A 10 14.29 -12.55 59.32
N GLN A 11 15.23 -13.16 58.60
CA GLN A 11 15.54 -12.80 57.21
C GLN A 11 14.45 -13.24 56.23
N VAL A 12 13.81 -14.40 56.48
CA VAL A 12 12.68 -14.90 55.70
C VAL A 12 11.42 -14.06 55.93
N ASP A 13 11.10 -13.72 57.18
CA ASP A 13 9.94 -12.87 57.50
C ASP A 13 10.12 -11.41 57.03
N ALA A 14 11.36 -10.94 56.81
CA ALA A 14 11.65 -9.62 56.23
C ALA A 14 11.58 -9.60 54.68
N PHE A 15 11.67 -10.77 54.03
CA PHE A 15 11.64 -10.92 52.57
C PHE A 15 10.25 -11.23 52.01
N ILE A 16 9.32 -11.66 52.87
CA ILE A 16 7.94 -11.99 52.51
C ILE A 16 7.06 -10.79 52.84
N PRO A 17 6.54 -10.04 51.85
CA PRO A 17 5.60 -8.97 52.13
C PRO A 17 4.36 -9.55 52.83
N PRO A 18 3.76 -8.83 53.80
CA PRO A 18 2.52 -9.28 54.42
C PRO A 18 1.49 -9.51 53.34
N VAL A 19 0.84 -10.68 53.40
CA VAL A 19 -0.18 -11.09 52.45
C VAL A 19 -1.21 -9.97 52.31
N PRO A 20 -1.42 -9.42 51.10
CA PRO A 20 -2.35 -8.31 50.91
C PRO A 20 -3.73 -8.67 51.44
N GLU A 21 -4.39 -7.76 52.13
CA GLU A 21 -5.74 -7.97 52.67
C GLU A 21 -6.77 -8.29 51.56
N SER A 22 -6.45 -7.93 50.31
CA SER A 22 -7.17 -8.34 49.10
C SER A 22 -7.09 -9.83 48.82
N TYR A 23 -5.98 -10.49 49.13
CA TYR A 23 -5.77 -11.94 48.96
C TYR A 23 -6.61 -12.74 49.98
N ASN A 24 -6.67 -12.29 51.23
CA ASN A 24 -7.56 -12.90 52.23
C ASN A 24 -9.03 -12.75 51.84
N ARG A 25 -9.44 -11.57 51.35
CA ARG A 25 -10.80 -11.35 50.82
C ARG A 25 -11.12 -12.21 49.61
N MET A 26 -10.15 -12.43 48.72
CA MET A 26 -10.30 -13.30 47.56
C MET A 26 -10.48 -14.76 47.97
N ILE A 27 -9.68 -15.26 48.92
CA ILE A 27 -9.83 -16.62 49.47
C ILE A 27 -11.20 -16.79 50.13
N ASP A 28 -11.62 -15.85 50.98
CA ASP A 28 -12.92 -15.91 51.66
C ASP A 28 -14.10 -15.84 50.67
N GLY A 29 -13.95 -15.05 49.59
CA GLY A 29 -14.90 -14.98 48.49
C GLY A 29 -15.01 -16.30 47.71
N THR A 30 -13.87 -16.88 47.31
CA THR A 30 -13.83 -18.16 46.59
C THR A 30 -14.33 -19.32 47.44
N ILE A 31 -14.02 -19.35 48.74
CA ILE A 31 -14.56 -20.35 49.68
C ILE A 31 -16.08 -20.22 49.80
N SER A 32 -16.61 -18.99 49.80
CA SER A 32 -18.04 -18.74 49.86
C SER A 32 -18.76 -19.18 48.58
N GLU A 33 -18.18 -18.92 47.40
CA GLU A 33 -18.72 -19.39 46.12
C GLU A 33 -18.68 -20.92 45.97
N LEU A 34 -17.61 -21.56 46.44
CA LEU A 34 -17.49 -23.02 46.43
C LEU A 34 -18.48 -23.68 47.40
N ARG A 35 -18.75 -23.06 48.55
CA ARG A 35 -19.81 -23.51 49.47
C ARG A 35 -21.21 -23.30 48.89
N ALA A 36 -21.42 -22.22 48.13
CA ALA A 36 -22.69 -21.95 47.46
C ALA A 36 -22.96 -22.88 46.27
N ARG A 37 -21.91 -23.44 45.64
CA ARG A 37 -22.01 -24.37 44.50
C ARG A 37 -21.98 -25.84 44.85
N ALA A 38 -21.84 -26.22 46.13
CA ALA A 38 -21.88 -27.62 46.54
C ALA A 38 -23.33 -28.15 46.56
N PRO A 39 -23.69 -29.17 45.75
CA PRO A 39 -24.99 -29.81 45.87
C PRO A 39 -25.07 -30.58 47.19
N GLN A 40 -26.18 -30.41 47.93
CA GLN A 40 -26.48 -31.23 49.11
C GLN A 40 -26.74 -32.68 48.69
N HIS A 41 -25.68 -33.50 48.65
CA HIS A 41 -25.82 -34.95 48.60
C HIS A 41 -25.64 -35.53 50.01
N HIS A 42 -26.76 -35.91 50.62
CA HIS A 42 -26.77 -36.92 51.66
C HIS A 42 -26.30 -38.26 51.08
N SER A 43 -25.20 -38.81 51.59
CA SER A 43 -25.14 -40.25 51.89
C SER A 43 -23.94 -40.58 52.78
N SER A 44 -24.22 -41.50 53.68
CA SER A 44 -23.39 -42.05 54.74
C SER A 44 -22.31 -43.00 54.24
N GLY A 45 -21.09 -42.87 54.76
CA GLY A 45 -20.07 -43.92 54.64
C GLY A 45 -18.79 -43.55 55.38
N ARG A 46 -18.55 -44.16 56.54
CA ARG A 46 -17.30 -44.05 57.31
C ARG A 46 -16.13 -44.64 56.51
N SER A 47 -15.09 -43.87 56.25
CA SER A 47 -13.72 -44.38 56.07
C SER A 47 -12.70 -43.35 56.59
N HIS A 48 -11.53 -43.84 56.97
CA HIS A 48 -10.52 -43.20 57.84
C HIS A 48 -10.29 -41.70 57.60
N PHE A 49 -10.55 -40.90 58.65
CA PHE A 49 -10.16 -39.50 58.74
C PHE A 49 -8.63 -39.40 58.83
N ILE A 50 -7.97 -39.19 57.70
CA ILE A 50 -6.69 -38.47 57.68
C ILE A 50 -7.04 -37.05 58.11
N PRO A 51 -6.40 -36.48 59.16
CA PRO A 51 -6.75 -35.13 59.61
C PRO A 51 -6.61 -34.17 58.43
N PHE A 52 -7.67 -33.39 58.19
CA PHE A 52 -7.80 -32.46 57.06
C PHE A 52 -6.63 -31.46 57.01
N THR A 53 -5.97 -31.21 58.14
CA THR A 53 -4.74 -30.42 58.23
C THR A 53 -3.56 -31.07 57.50
N VAL A 54 -3.40 -32.40 57.54
CA VAL A 54 -2.33 -33.13 56.84
C VAL A 54 -2.60 -33.16 55.33
N ILE A 55 -3.84 -33.41 54.91
CA ILE A 55 -4.23 -33.34 53.49
C ILE A 55 -4.09 -31.90 52.96
N ALA A 56 -4.53 -30.89 53.71
CA ALA A 56 -4.37 -29.49 53.34
C ALA A 56 -2.90 -29.07 53.30
N SER A 57 -2.06 -29.54 54.23
CA SER A 57 -0.62 -29.25 54.19
C SER A 57 0.14 -30.03 53.11
N VAL A 58 -0.31 -31.23 52.71
CA VAL A 58 0.26 -31.97 51.58
C VAL A 58 -0.20 -31.35 50.26
N ILE A 59 -1.45 -30.90 50.14
CA ILE A 59 -1.96 -30.16 48.97
C ILE A 59 -1.31 -28.78 48.88
N ALA A 60 -1.15 -28.06 50.00
CA ALA A 60 -0.46 -26.78 50.05
C ALA A 60 1.04 -26.93 49.78
N ALA A 61 1.69 -27.98 50.27
CA ALA A 61 3.08 -28.29 49.94
C ALA A 61 3.22 -28.73 48.47
N LEU A 62 2.27 -29.50 47.91
CA LEU A 62 2.22 -29.80 46.48
C LEU A 62 2.01 -28.54 45.66
N PHE A 63 1.14 -27.62 46.11
CA PHE A 63 0.91 -26.32 45.48
C PHE A 63 2.14 -25.42 45.57
N ILE A 64 2.84 -25.38 46.71
CA ILE A 64 4.06 -24.59 46.89
C ILE A 64 5.19 -25.17 46.04
N VAL A 65 5.36 -26.50 46.00
CA VAL A 65 6.38 -27.16 45.17
C VAL A 65 6.05 -27.00 43.68
N THR A 66 4.79 -27.14 43.25
CA THR A 66 4.39 -26.84 41.87
C THR A 66 4.51 -25.36 41.53
N SER A 67 4.16 -24.45 42.44
CA SER A 67 4.34 -23.00 42.27
C SER A 67 5.80 -22.61 42.15
N VAL A 68 6.70 -23.21 42.94
CA VAL A 68 8.15 -22.99 42.84
C VAL A 68 8.72 -23.57 41.54
N ILE A 69 8.26 -24.76 41.13
CA ILE A 69 8.64 -25.37 39.84
C ILE A 69 8.17 -24.49 38.67
N PHE A 70 6.96 -23.95 38.71
CA PHE A 70 6.44 -23.08 37.65
C PHE A 70 7.02 -21.66 37.68
N VAL A 71 7.46 -21.15 38.84
CA VAL A 71 8.24 -19.91 38.91
C VAL A 71 9.64 -20.11 38.31
N ALA A 72 10.26 -21.28 38.52
CA ALA A 72 11.57 -21.60 37.96
C ALA A 72 11.52 -22.06 36.48
N ARG A 73 10.41 -22.65 36.05
CA ARG A 73 10.17 -23.15 34.68
C ARG A 73 8.72 -22.85 34.25
N PRO A 74 8.44 -21.59 33.86
CA PRO A 74 7.09 -21.14 33.54
C PRO A 74 6.45 -21.92 32.40
N ALA A 75 7.23 -22.34 31.42
CA ALA A 75 6.82 -23.13 30.26
C ALA A 75 6.03 -24.41 30.61
N LEU A 76 6.31 -25.04 31.76
CA LEU A 76 5.59 -26.24 32.20
C LEU A 76 4.15 -25.94 32.60
N ALA A 77 3.84 -24.71 33.04
CA ALA A 77 2.48 -24.33 33.41
C ALA A 77 1.58 -24.14 32.20
N ALA A 78 2.15 -23.84 31.02
CA ALA A 78 1.42 -23.70 29.77
C ALA A 78 0.77 -25.02 29.30
N GLU A 79 1.37 -26.16 29.64
CA GLU A 79 0.93 -27.49 29.20
C GLU A 79 -0.22 -28.07 30.04
N VAL A 80 -0.55 -27.45 31.19
CA VAL A 80 -1.49 -28.00 32.16
C VAL A 80 -2.81 -27.20 32.16
N PRO A 81 -3.93 -27.79 31.69
CA PRO A 81 -5.23 -27.11 31.64
C PRO A 81 -5.65 -26.56 33.02
N GLY A 82 -6.06 -25.29 33.06
CA GLY A 82 -6.49 -24.60 34.28
C GLY A 82 -5.35 -24.08 35.18
N VAL A 83 -4.16 -24.68 35.14
CA VAL A 83 -2.98 -24.23 35.91
C VAL A 83 -2.33 -23.00 35.26
N GLY A 84 -2.26 -22.95 33.93
CA GLY A 84 -1.66 -21.81 33.22
C GLY A 84 -2.28 -20.46 33.60
N ASN A 85 -3.61 -20.39 33.69
CA ASN A 85 -4.33 -19.16 34.06
C ASN A 85 -4.04 -18.72 35.52
N ILE A 86 -3.91 -19.69 36.43
CA ILE A 86 -3.58 -19.43 37.84
C ILE A 86 -2.14 -18.94 37.94
N VAL A 87 -1.20 -19.61 37.26
CA VAL A 87 0.22 -19.21 37.27
C VAL A 87 0.39 -17.82 36.65
N TYR A 88 -0.30 -17.52 35.55
CA TYR A 88 -0.26 -16.20 34.92
C TYR A 88 -0.83 -15.09 35.83
N SER A 89 -1.93 -15.34 36.55
CA SER A 89 -2.56 -14.31 37.39
C SER A 89 -1.73 -13.93 38.61
N ILE A 90 -1.00 -14.89 39.19
CA ILE A 90 -0.15 -14.68 40.36
C ILE A 90 1.30 -14.29 40.02
N SER A 91 1.74 -14.50 38.78
CA SER A 91 3.13 -14.20 38.39
C SER A 91 3.35 -12.68 38.28
N PRO A 92 4.43 -12.15 38.89
CA PRO A 92 4.80 -10.76 38.71
C PRO A 92 5.28 -10.51 37.28
N LYS A 93 5.05 -9.29 36.78
CA LYS A 93 5.75 -8.81 35.59
C LYS A 93 7.21 -8.52 35.96
N LYS A 94 8.14 -8.93 35.12
CA LYS A 94 9.56 -8.62 35.25
C LYS A 94 10.16 -8.37 33.88
N LYS A 95 11.28 -7.64 33.83
CA LYS A 95 12.07 -7.51 32.61
C LYS A 95 12.62 -8.89 32.22
N ALA A 96 12.58 -9.22 30.93
CA ALA A 96 13.24 -10.40 30.39
C ALA A 96 14.76 -10.31 30.65
N ASN A 97 15.39 -11.44 30.95
CA ASN A 97 16.85 -11.48 31.11
C ASN A 97 17.54 -11.55 29.73
N ASP A 98 18.87 -11.43 29.71
CA ASP A 98 19.64 -11.41 28.45
C ASP A 98 19.45 -12.70 27.62
N SER A 99 19.36 -13.86 28.28
CA SER A 99 19.12 -15.14 27.59
C SER A 99 17.72 -15.23 26.98
N ASP A 100 16.70 -14.70 27.66
CA ASP A 100 15.34 -14.62 27.11
C ASP A 100 15.29 -13.63 25.94
N ARG A 101 16.01 -12.49 26.05
CA ARG A 101 16.13 -11.50 24.98
C ARG A 101 16.75 -12.10 23.72
N GLU A 102 17.89 -12.78 23.85
CA GLU A 102 18.57 -13.44 22.72
C GLU A 102 17.67 -14.46 22.00
N ARG A 103 16.88 -15.22 22.77
CA ARG A 103 15.93 -16.19 22.20
C ARG A 103 14.76 -15.51 21.46
N ILE A 104 14.23 -14.43 22.02
CA ILE A 104 13.16 -13.64 21.38
C ILE A 104 13.71 -13.02 20.09
N GLU A 105 14.87 -12.40 20.14
CA GLU A 105 15.52 -11.76 18.99
C GLU A 105 15.76 -12.75 17.85
N ALA A 106 16.29 -13.95 18.16
CA ALA A 106 16.49 -15.00 17.17
C ALA A 106 15.17 -15.44 16.51
N LEU A 107 14.12 -15.67 17.30
CA LEU A 107 12.80 -16.06 16.79
C LEU A 107 12.19 -14.97 15.88
N LEU A 108 12.31 -13.71 16.28
CA LEU A 108 11.79 -12.57 15.52
C LEU A 108 12.56 -12.35 14.22
N ASN A 109 13.89 -12.46 14.25
CA ASN A 109 14.72 -12.40 13.05
C ASN A 109 14.33 -13.49 12.06
N ASP A 110 14.16 -14.74 12.52
CA ASP A 110 13.72 -15.84 11.66
C ASP A 110 12.33 -15.57 11.06
N ALA A 111 11.40 -15.06 11.87
CA ALA A 111 10.05 -14.74 11.42
C ALA A 111 10.04 -13.60 10.38
N PHE A 112 10.62 -12.44 10.70
CA PHE A 112 10.64 -11.28 9.82
C PHE A 112 11.45 -11.55 8.54
N ARG A 113 12.56 -12.28 8.64
CA ARG A 113 13.32 -12.71 7.46
C ARG A 113 12.47 -13.61 6.56
N SER A 114 11.79 -14.60 7.14
CA SER A 114 10.92 -15.50 6.37
C SER A 114 9.78 -14.73 5.70
N LEU A 115 9.15 -13.79 6.40
CA LEU A 115 8.13 -12.90 5.84
C LEU A 115 8.69 -12.02 4.71
N SER A 116 9.89 -11.46 4.90
CA SER A 116 10.58 -10.62 3.92
C SER A 116 10.91 -11.34 2.61
N PHE A 117 11.16 -12.66 2.69
CA PHE A 117 11.39 -13.51 1.52
C PHE A 117 10.15 -14.28 1.05
N CYS A 118 8.99 -13.97 1.64
CA CYS A 118 7.71 -14.60 1.34
C CYS A 118 7.69 -16.12 1.56
N ASP A 119 8.53 -16.62 2.47
CA ASP A 119 8.50 -18.01 2.94
C ASP A 119 7.51 -18.12 4.11
N TYR A 120 6.22 -18.02 3.79
CA TYR A 120 5.15 -18.05 4.80
C TYR A 120 5.03 -19.40 5.50
N GLU A 121 5.48 -20.48 4.87
CA GLU A 121 5.54 -21.79 5.52
C GLU A 121 6.62 -21.81 6.61
N ALA A 122 7.80 -21.24 6.34
CA ALA A 122 8.82 -21.06 7.35
C ALA A 122 8.40 -20.06 8.43
N ALA A 123 7.78 -18.94 8.04
CA ALA A 123 7.27 -17.95 8.98
C ALA A 123 6.23 -18.56 9.93
N ALA A 124 5.26 -19.34 9.41
CA ALA A 124 4.21 -19.99 10.20
C ALA A 124 4.77 -20.88 11.32
N ARG A 125 5.96 -21.49 11.13
CA ARG A 125 6.62 -22.30 12.17
C ARG A 125 7.05 -21.50 13.39
N CYS A 126 7.21 -20.18 13.25
CA CYS A 126 7.52 -19.26 14.33
C CYS A 126 6.26 -18.87 15.12
N PHE A 127 5.06 -19.07 14.56
CA PHE A 127 3.79 -18.74 15.19
C PHE A 127 3.22 -19.93 15.96
N ARG A 128 2.37 -19.60 16.95
CA ARG A 128 1.72 -20.61 17.77
C ARG A 128 0.53 -21.21 17.03
N GLY A 129 0.66 -22.46 16.59
CA GLY A 129 -0.41 -23.13 15.84
C GLY A 129 -0.70 -22.36 14.54
N ASP A 130 -1.97 -22.10 14.25
CA ASP A 130 -2.37 -21.40 13.03
C ASP A 130 -2.49 -19.87 13.24
N SER A 131 -1.89 -19.32 14.30
CA SER A 131 -2.06 -17.90 14.65
C SER A 131 -1.58 -16.93 13.58
N LEU A 132 -0.70 -17.32 12.64
CA LEU A 132 -0.37 -16.46 11.50
C LEU A 132 -1.61 -16.14 10.64
N SER A 133 -2.58 -17.05 10.59
CA SER A 133 -3.85 -16.89 9.87
C SER A 133 -4.88 -16.05 10.64
N ASP A 134 -4.57 -15.64 11.88
CA ASP A 134 -5.41 -14.68 12.61
C ASP A 134 -5.34 -13.31 11.92
N ARG A 135 -6.49 -12.65 11.75
CA ARG A 135 -6.61 -11.39 10.99
C ARG A 135 -5.54 -10.34 11.32
N GLY A 136 -5.23 -10.11 12.60
CA GLY A 136 -4.24 -9.10 13.00
C GLY A 136 -2.81 -9.47 12.61
N ASN A 137 -2.48 -10.77 12.68
CA ASN A 137 -1.17 -11.29 12.30
C ASN A 137 -1.00 -11.34 10.80
N TYR A 138 -2.08 -11.72 10.11
CA TYR A 138 -2.17 -11.66 8.66
C TYR A 138 -1.91 -10.24 8.15
N LEU A 139 -2.62 -9.23 8.67
CA LEU A 139 -2.44 -7.83 8.27
C LEU A 139 -1.02 -7.34 8.56
N SER A 140 -0.45 -7.73 9.71
CA SER A 140 0.93 -7.40 10.05
C SER A 140 1.96 -8.06 9.13
N ALA A 141 1.71 -9.30 8.70
CA ALA A 141 2.55 -10.01 7.73
C ALA A 141 2.48 -9.39 6.33
N ALA A 142 1.29 -9.00 5.89
CA ALA A 142 1.08 -8.27 4.63
C ALA A 142 1.72 -6.88 4.68
N TYR A 143 1.70 -6.22 5.85
CA TYR A 143 2.36 -4.93 6.03
C TYR A 143 3.89 -5.02 5.94
N VAL A 144 4.50 -6.08 6.48
CA VAL A 144 5.95 -6.34 6.30
C VAL A 144 6.32 -6.47 4.82
N ASP A 145 5.50 -7.14 4.02
CA ASP A 145 5.69 -7.22 2.57
C ASP A 145 5.50 -5.87 1.89
N HIS A 146 4.45 -5.12 2.28
CA HIS A 146 4.21 -3.75 1.79
C HIS A 146 5.40 -2.82 2.06
N LEU A 147 6.00 -2.86 3.25
CA LEU A 147 7.16 -2.04 3.57
C LEU A 147 8.37 -2.30 2.65
N LEU A 148 8.58 -3.56 2.25
CA LEU A 148 9.66 -3.94 1.34
C LEU A 148 9.30 -3.72 -0.14
N ALA A 149 8.00 -3.67 -0.45
CA ALA A 149 7.49 -3.43 -1.79
C ALA A 149 7.36 -1.92 -2.12
N PHE A 150 6.95 -1.06 -1.18
CA PHE A 150 6.58 0.34 -1.39
C PHE A 150 7.59 1.34 -0.80
N SER A 151 8.89 1.09 -0.95
CA SER A 151 9.93 1.98 -0.41
C SER A 151 10.14 3.28 -1.21
N ASP A 152 9.17 3.74 -2.01
CA ASP A 152 9.26 5.01 -2.76
C ASP A 152 9.02 6.26 -1.88
N TYR A 153 8.81 6.08 -0.57
CA TYR A 153 8.84 7.17 0.41
C TYR A 153 10.24 7.79 0.65
N PHE A 154 11.29 7.34 -0.05
CA PHE A 154 12.65 7.89 0.09
C PHE A 154 13.03 8.72 -1.15
N PRO A 155 13.50 9.98 -0.97
CA PRO A 155 13.74 10.94 -2.06
C PRO A 155 14.67 10.52 -3.20
N ASP A 156 15.33 9.35 -3.11
CA ASP A 156 16.45 8.94 -3.95
C ASP A 156 16.21 7.63 -4.74
N GLY A 157 14.99 7.07 -4.74
CA GLY A 157 14.68 5.84 -5.50
C GLY A 157 15.36 4.56 -4.96
N ALA A 158 15.69 4.55 -3.66
CA ALA A 158 16.33 3.43 -2.99
C ALA A 158 15.31 2.32 -2.65
N ASN A 159 15.54 1.11 -3.18
CA ASN A 159 14.76 -0.06 -2.81
C ASN A 159 15.19 -0.59 -1.43
N ALA A 160 14.24 -0.70 -0.50
CA ALA A 160 14.41 -1.47 0.72
C ALA A 160 14.78 -2.92 0.37
N ALA A 161 15.73 -3.47 1.12
CA ALA A 161 16.29 -4.81 0.91
C ALA A 161 16.03 -5.74 2.08
N GLU A 162 15.99 -5.19 3.30
CA GLU A 162 15.91 -5.97 4.53
C GLU A 162 15.25 -5.17 5.67
N LEU A 163 14.64 -5.90 6.60
CA LEU A 163 14.15 -5.42 7.89
C LEU A 163 15.10 -5.92 8.98
N GLU A 164 15.67 -5.01 9.76
CA GLU A 164 16.57 -5.34 10.87
C GLU A 164 15.97 -4.92 12.21
N ILE A 165 16.17 -5.73 13.26
CA ILE A 165 15.79 -5.34 14.62
C ILE A 165 16.82 -4.35 15.17
N ALA A 166 16.40 -3.09 15.34
CA ALA A 166 17.23 -2.01 15.85
C ALA A 166 17.21 -1.91 17.40
N ASP A 167 16.04 -2.12 18.02
CA ASP A 167 15.91 -2.27 19.47
C ASP A 167 14.88 -3.35 19.84
N LEU A 168 15.08 -3.96 21.01
CA LEU A 168 14.22 -4.99 21.56
C LEU A 168 14.13 -4.85 23.08
N GLN A 169 12.92 -4.61 23.58
CA GLN A 169 12.63 -4.59 25.01
C GLN A 169 11.53 -5.58 25.33
N ALA A 170 11.82 -6.54 26.20
CA ALA A 170 10.86 -7.58 26.54
C ALA A 170 10.54 -7.62 28.05
N GLU A 171 9.26 -7.80 28.35
CA GLU A 171 8.75 -8.14 29.66
C GLU A 171 8.28 -9.59 29.67
N GLN A 172 8.54 -10.30 30.77
CA GLN A 172 8.03 -11.65 31.01
C GLN A 172 6.97 -11.61 32.11
N LYS A 173 5.86 -12.32 31.87
CA LYS A 173 4.88 -12.67 32.88
C LYS A 173 4.48 -14.14 32.73
N ALA A 174 4.92 -14.97 33.68
CA ALA A 174 4.84 -16.42 33.58
C ALA A 174 5.48 -16.92 32.27
N PHE A 175 4.76 -17.71 31.49
CA PHE A 175 5.18 -18.27 30.19
C PHE A 175 4.82 -17.36 29.01
N ARG A 176 4.41 -16.11 29.25
CA ARG A 176 4.16 -15.14 28.21
C ARG A 176 5.18 -14.02 28.24
N TYR A 177 5.50 -13.50 27.06
CA TYR A 177 6.36 -12.35 26.89
C TYR A 177 5.62 -11.29 26.08
N THR A 178 5.88 -10.03 26.41
CA THR A 178 5.50 -8.88 25.59
C THR A 178 6.78 -8.20 25.18
N ALA A 179 7.06 -8.19 23.88
CA ALA A 179 8.23 -7.54 23.31
C ALA A 179 7.80 -6.28 22.56
N HIS A 180 8.48 -5.17 22.84
CA HIS A 180 8.43 -3.95 22.05
C HIS A 180 9.67 -3.94 21.17
N VAL A 181 9.46 -3.88 19.86
CA VAL A 181 10.48 -4.08 18.83
C VAL A 181 10.48 -2.85 17.95
N THR A 182 11.68 -2.31 17.72
CA THR A 182 11.91 -1.28 16.72
C THR A 182 12.63 -1.92 15.55
N LEU A 183 12.05 -1.79 14.36
CA LEU A 183 12.54 -2.37 13.12
C LEU A 183 13.05 -1.26 12.21
N ASP A 184 14.27 -1.37 11.73
CA ASP A 184 14.83 -0.46 10.73
C ASP A 184 14.69 -1.07 9.33
N LEU A 185 14.19 -0.27 8.40
CA LEU A 185 14.11 -0.61 6.99
C LEU A 185 15.44 -0.23 6.33
N ILE A 186 16.17 -1.20 5.79
CA ILE A 186 17.53 -1.00 5.27
C ILE A 186 17.52 -1.17 3.74
N SER A 187 18.11 -0.23 3.01
CA SER A 187 18.31 -0.30 1.56
C SER A 187 19.41 -1.29 1.18
N ARG A 188 19.51 -1.61 -0.12
CA ARG A 188 20.60 -2.48 -0.64
C ARG A 188 22.02 -1.97 -0.41
N ASP A 189 22.19 -0.66 -0.26
CA ASP A 189 23.49 -0.05 0.04
C ASP A 189 23.79 0.09 1.53
N GLY A 190 22.89 -0.41 2.39
CA GLY A 190 23.02 -0.39 3.85
C GLY A 190 22.54 0.91 4.50
N THR A 191 21.92 1.81 3.73
CA THR A 191 21.33 3.04 4.24
C THR A 191 20.01 2.73 4.96
N ARG A 192 19.85 3.27 6.16
CA ARG A 192 18.56 3.20 6.85
C ARG A 192 17.57 4.15 6.20
N LEU A 193 16.44 3.60 5.80
CA LEU A 193 15.36 4.28 5.11
C LEU A 193 14.31 4.79 6.10
N SER A 194 13.61 3.89 6.79
CA SER A 194 12.61 4.21 7.83
C SER A 194 12.76 3.32 9.05
N THR A 195 11.92 3.61 10.06
CA THR A 195 11.83 2.85 11.30
C THR A 195 10.36 2.58 11.60
N GLU A 196 10.04 1.34 12.00
CA GLU A 196 8.70 0.88 12.36
C GLU A 196 8.73 0.29 13.76
N ASP A 197 7.74 0.62 14.58
CA ASP A 197 7.59 0.06 15.92
C ASP A 197 6.45 -0.95 15.95
N CYS A 198 6.68 -2.09 16.60
CA CYS A 198 5.65 -3.11 16.81
C CYS A 198 5.72 -3.73 18.21
N THR A 199 4.56 -4.21 18.65
CA THR A 199 4.42 -5.00 19.86
C THR A 199 4.16 -6.46 19.49
N VAL A 200 4.98 -7.36 20.01
CA VAL A 200 4.85 -8.80 19.79
C VAL A 200 4.47 -9.50 21.09
N GLN A 201 3.37 -10.25 21.07
CA GLN A 201 3.01 -11.16 22.15
C GLN A 201 3.59 -12.54 21.85
N LEU A 202 4.31 -13.11 22.82
CA LEU A 202 4.93 -14.43 22.68
C LEU A 202 4.48 -15.38 23.78
N TRP A 203 4.47 -16.66 23.42
CA TRP A 203 4.11 -17.76 24.30
C TRP A 203 5.20 -18.82 24.33
N GLU A 204 5.60 -19.22 25.52
CA GLU A 204 6.58 -20.28 25.75
C GLU A 204 5.90 -21.54 26.30
N ASN A 205 6.23 -22.68 25.72
CA ASN A 205 5.82 -23.98 26.22
C ASN A 205 7.03 -24.94 26.25
N THR A 206 6.79 -26.23 26.49
CA THR A 206 7.91 -27.19 26.61
C THR A 206 8.64 -27.46 25.29
N LYS A 207 8.04 -27.09 24.16
CA LYS A 207 8.59 -27.30 22.81
C LYS A 207 9.35 -26.09 22.30
N GLY A 208 9.09 -24.89 22.82
CA GLY A 208 9.77 -23.68 22.40
C GLY A 208 9.02 -22.39 22.72
N LEU A 209 9.51 -21.31 22.13
CA LEU A 209 8.93 -19.98 22.14
C LEU A 209 8.25 -19.74 20.80
N TYR A 210 7.06 -19.15 20.81
CA TYR A 210 6.24 -18.93 19.63
C TYR A 210 5.62 -17.53 19.66
N ILE A 211 5.38 -16.96 18.49
CA ILE A 211 4.64 -15.71 18.32
C ILE A 211 3.14 -16.00 18.43
N GLU A 212 2.44 -15.25 19.28
CA GLU A 212 0.98 -15.23 19.36
C GLU A 212 0.39 -14.09 18.54
N SER A 213 0.96 -12.89 18.67
CA SER A 213 0.56 -11.78 17.82
C SER A 213 1.68 -10.79 17.52
N ILE A 214 1.55 -10.12 16.39
CA ILE A 214 2.32 -8.94 15.98
C ILE A 214 1.33 -7.82 15.74
N GLU A 215 1.58 -6.66 16.35
CA GLU A 215 0.78 -5.46 16.18
C GLU A 215 1.71 -4.27 15.93
N PHE A 216 1.66 -3.71 14.73
CA PHE A 216 2.39 -2.48 14.40
C PHE A 216 1.67 -1.25 14.98
N ASP A 217 2.45 -0.32 15.53
CA ASP A 217 1.96 0.93 16.13
C ASP A 217 2.48 2.14 15.33
N SER A 218 2.26 2.12 14.02
CA SER A 218 2.70 3.19 13.12
C SER A 218 1.53 3.77 12.32
N GLY A 219 1.65 5.05 11.98
CA GLY A 219 0.71 5.70 11.06
C GLY A 219 0.67 5.02 9.69
N GLY A 220 1.81 4.48 9.23
CA GLY A 220 1.92 3.70 8.01
C GLY A 220 1.07 2.43 8.05
N PHE A 221 1.13 1.68 9.15
CA PHE A 221 0.30 0.49 9.33
C PHE A 221 -1.19 0.83 9.35
N GLY A 222 -1.59 1.92 10.02
CA GLY A 222 -2.98 2.35 10.06
C GLY A 222 -3.53 2.70 8.67
N SER A 223 -2.76 3.44 7.87
CA SER A 223 -3.12 3.75 6.48
C SER A 223 -3.17 2.49 5.61
N PHE A 224 -2.17 1.60 5.73
CA PHE A 224 -2.14 0.34 5.01
C PHE A 224 -3.34 -0.54 5.35
N ALA A 225 -3.69 -0.69 6.63
CA ALA A 225 -4.82 -1.51 7.06
C ALA A 225 -6.16 -0.97 6.52
N ALA A 226 -6.34 0.36 6.49
CA ALA A 226 -7.54 0.97 5.92
C ALA A 226 -7.63 0.75 4.40
N MET A 227 -6.52 0.93 3.68
CA MET A 227 -6.43 0.62 2.24
C MET A 227 -6.73 -0.87 1.98
N TYR A 228 -6.13 -1.75 2.78
CA TYR A 228 -6.28 -3.20 2.64
C TYR A 228 -7.76 -3.63 2.80
N GLU A 229 -8.46 -3.06 3.78
CA GLU A 229 -9.89 -3.34 4.01
C GLU A 229 -10.80 -2.81 2.90
N ASP A 230 -10.44 -1.69 2.24
CA ASP A 230 -11.18 -1.15 1.11
C ASP A 230 -11.08 -2.06 -0.13
N ILE A 231 -9.87 -2.57 -0.39
CA ILE A 231 -9.56 -3.38 -1.58
C ILE A 231 -10.03 -4.83 -1.44
N PHE A 232 -9.70 -5.47 -0.31
CA PHE A 232 -9.94 -6.91 -0.12
C PHE A 232 -11.17 -7.20 0.74
N GLY A 233 -11.84 -6.15 1.22
CA GLY A 233 -12.94 -6.27 2.18
C GLY A 233 -12.47 -6.71 3.57
N THR A 234 -13.43 -6.97 4.45
CA THR A 234 -13.12 -7.53 5.77
C THR A 234 -12.64 -8.98 5.65
N VAL A 235 -11.36 -9.21 5.96
CA VAL A 235 -10.80 -10.55 6.19
C VAL A 235 -11.67 -11.28 7.22
N PRO A 236 -12.24 -12.46 6.89
CA PRO A 236 -12.99 -13.25 7.85
C PRO A 236 -12.12 -13.54 9.07
N SER A 237 -12.69 -13.41 10.27
CA SER A 237 -11.93 -13.56 11.51
C SER A 237 -11.24 -14.92 11.66
N HIS A 238 -11.62 -15.95 10.89
CA HIS A 238 -11.03 -17.28 10.85
C HIS A 238 -11.03 -17.79 9.40
N GLY A 239 -9.89 -18.23 8.87
CA GLY A 239 -9.84 -19.04 7.64
C GLY A 239 -9.28 -18.37 6.38
N ALA A 240 -8.70 -17.17 6.48
CA ALA A 240 -7.80 -16.67 5.43
C ALA A 240 -6.51 -17.52 5.47
N GLY A 241 -6.43 -18.54 4.62
CA GLY A 241 -5.25 -19.42 4.56
C GLY A 241 -4.01 -18.68 4.09
N LEU A 242 -2.83 -19.30 4.27
CA LEU A 242 -1.56 -18.83 3.70
C LEU A 242 -1.61 -18.64 2.17
N GLU A 243 -2.65 -19.12 1.50
CA GLU A 243 -2.94 -18.99 0.07
C GLU A 243 -3.21 -17.54 -0.37
N LEU A 244 -3.77 -16.69 0.50
CA LEU A 244 -4.05 -15.29 0.17
C LEU A 244 -2.77 -14.43 0.11
N ILE A 245 -1.72 -14.79 0.85
CA ILE A 245 -0.52 -13.94 0.93
C ILE A 245 0.30 -13.93 -0.38
N PRO A 246 0.46 -15.06 -1.10
CA PRO A 246 0.98 -15.05 -2.46
C PRO A 246 0.15 -14.26 -3.47
N ILE A 247 -1.18 -14.17 -3.29
CA ILE A 247 -2.09 -13.34 -4.11
C ILE A 247 -1.79 -11.87 -3.84
N ASP A 248 -1.76 -11.51 -2.55
CA ASP A 248 -1.45 -10.17 -2.05
C ASP A 248 -0.08 -9.71 -2.53
N ARG A 249 0.94 -10.57 -2.53
CA ARG A 249 2.28 -10.20 -2.98
C ARG A 249 2.30 -9.66 -4.41
N ALA A 250 1.68 -10.35 -5.37
CA ALA A 250 1.68 -9.82 -6.74
C ALA A 250 0.61 -8.75 -6.98
N TYR A 251 -0.40 -8.61 -6.11
CA TYR A 251 -1.26 -7.44 -6.12
C TYR A 251 -0.57 -6.19 -5.52
N LEU A 252 0.24 -6.35 -4.48
CA LEU A 252 1.03 -5.28 -3.84
C LEU A 252 2.24 -4.91 -4.70
N SER A 253 2.90 -5.91 -5.31
CA SER A 253 3.89 -5.66 -6.37
C SER A 253 3.28 -4.97 -7.60
N TYR A 254 1.97 -5.12 -7.81
CA TYR A 254 1.19 -4.45 -8.85
C TYR A 254 0.78 -3.03 -8.47
N THR A 255 0.31 -2.79 -7.24
CA THR A 255 -0.03 -1.45 -6.76
C THR A 255 1.21 -0.57 -6.59
N ARG A 256 2.39 -1.16 -6.35
CA ARG A 256 3.72 -0.50 -6.40
C ARG A 256 4.03 0.13 -7.77
N VAL A 257 3.56 -0.49 -8.84
CA VAL A 257 3.85 -0.11 -10.22
C VAL A 257 2.88 0.97 -10.73
N ILE A 258 1.72 1.07 -10.08
CA ILE A 258 0.61 1.97 -10.43
C ILE A 258 0.63 3.23 -9.54
N ALA A 259 1.01 3.09 -8.28
CA ALA A 259 1.08 4.19 -7.33
C ALA A 259 2.47 4.83 -7.35
N GLU A 260 2.61 5.91 -8.09
CA GLU A 260 3.05 7.23 -7.57
C GLU A 260 3.67 8.16 -8.63
N GLN A 261 3.91 7.73 -9.88
CA GLN A 261 4.39 8.67 -10.93
C GLN A 261 3.83 8.47 -12.36
N GLU A 262 2.92 7.52 -12.61
CA GLU A 262 2.44 7.26 -13.97
C GLU A 262 1.14 8.00 -14.31
N GLY A 263 1.13 8.67 -15.46
CA GLY A 263 -0.07 9.22 -16.06
C GLY A 263 -1.07 8.10 -16.37
N ALA A 264 -2.37 8.41 -16.31
CA ALA A 264 -3.42 7.39 -16.27
C ALA A 264 -3.38 6.40 -17.46
N ARG A 265 -2.90 6.81 -18.64
CA ARG A 265 -2.72 5.89 -19.78
C ARG A 265 -1.60 4.86 -19.64
N GLN A 266 -0.47 5.25 -19.03
CA GLN A 266 0.61 4.30 -18.74
C GLN A 266 0.14 3.25 -17.73
N ARG A 267 -0.77 3.64 -16.82
CA ARG A 267 -1.46 2.69 -15.96
C ARG A 267 -2.30 1.72 -16.80
N THR A 268 -3.16 2.19 -17.71
CA THR A 268 -3.98 1.31 -18.58
C THR A 268 -3.16 0.31 -19.40
N ASP A 269 -2.14 0.77 -20.14
CA ASP A 269 -1.31 -0.12 -20.98
C ASP A 269 -0.63 -1.23 -20.16
N ARG A 270 -0.29 -0.92 -18.90
CA ARG A 270 0.31 -1.86 -17.97
C ARG A 270 -0.71 -2.86 -17.43
N LEU A 271 -1.91 -2.40 -17.06
CA LEU A 271 -3.02 -3.25 -16.61
C LEU A 271 -3.38 -4.29 -17.68
N GLU A 272 -3.40 -3.89 -18.95
CA GLU A 272 -3.63 -4.78 -20.09
C GLU A 272 -2.50 -5.79 -20.30
N LEU A 273 -1.24 -5.36 -20.20
CA LEU A 273 -0.09 -6.26 -20.26
C LEU A 273 -0.17 -7.33 -19.17
N MET A 274 -0.63 -6.97 -17.98
CA MET A 274 -0.71 -7.89 -16.85
C MET A 274 -1.83 -8.91 -16.98
N LEU A 275 -2.98 -8.52 -17.54
CA LEU A 275 -4.00 -9.49 -17.96
C LEU A 275 -3.42 -10.49 -18.97
N SER A 276 -2.57 -10.03 -19.89
CA SER A 276 -1.97 -10.89 -20.92
C SER A 276 -0.92 -11.89 -20.37
N GLU A 277 -0.28 -11.59 -19.24
CA GLU A 277 0.75 -12.43 -18.62
C GLU A 277 0.22 -13.36 -17.52
N LEU A 278 -1.06 -13.20 -17.13
CA LEU A 278 -1.66 -13.91 -15.99
C LEU A 278 -1.61 -15.44 -16.13
N ASP A 279 -1.71 -15.94 -17.36
CA ASP A 279 -1.60 -17.37 -17.66
C ASP A 279 -0.22 -17.96 -17.37
N ALA A 280 0.84 -17.15 -17.51
CA ALA A 280 2.23 -17.56 -17.28
C ALA A 280 2.62 -17.58 -15.79
N VAL A 281 1.77 -17.03 -14.91
CA VAL A 281 2.00 -17.01 -13.46
C VAL A 281 1.82 -18.42 -12.88
N ASN A 282 2.81 -18.85 -12.09
CA ASN A 282 2.77 -20.12 -11.37
C ASN A 282 1.93 -19.99 -10.08
N ALA A 283 0.61 -19.92 -10.24
CA ALA A 283 -0.39 -19.83 -9.18
C ALA A 283 -1.57 -20.77 -9.46
N SER A 284 -2.47 -20.99 -8.49
CA SER A 284 -3.66 -21.80 -8.71
C SER A 284 -4.67 -21.08 -9.63
N ASP A 285 -5.59 -21.83 -10.23
CA ASP A 285 -6.63 -21.25 -11.11
C ASP A 285 -7.57 -20.30 -10.34
N GLU A 286 -7.82 -20.59 -9.06
CA GLU A 286 -8.63 -19.76 -8.17
C GLU A 286 -7.93 -18.42 -7.87
N ASP A 287 -6.62 -18.47 -7.63
CA ASP A 287 -5.78 -17.27 -7.41
C ASP A 287 -5.71 -16.38 -8.65
N LYS A 288 -5.62 -17.00 -9.84
CA LYS A 288 -5.63 -16.29 -11.11
C LYS A 288 -6.95 -15.56 -11.33
N ALA A 289 -8.08 -16.21 -11.05
CA ALA A 289 -9.40 -15.60 -11.19
C ALA A 289 -9.59 -14.39 -10.26
N ILE A 290 -9.09 -14.46 -9.03
CA ILE A 290 -9.11 -13.34 -8.08
C ILE A 290 -8.29 -12.16 -8.61
N ARG A 291 -7.08 -12.41 -9.14
CA ARG A 291 -6.25 -11.37 -9.75
C ARG A 291 -6.88 -10.74 -10.98
N GLU A 292 -7.45 -11.55 -11.86
CA GLU A 292 -8.15 -11.07 -13.05
C GLU A 292 -9.26 -10.08 -12.66
N SER A 293 -10.07 -10.43 -11.66
CA SER A 293 -11.14 -9.57 -11.15
C SER A 293 -10.62 -8.23 -10.63
N LEU A 294 -9.53 -8.24 -9.85
CA LEU A 294 -8.95 -7.03 -9.27
C LEU A 294 -8.30 -6.12 -10.33
N ILE A 295 -7.57 -6.71 -11.28
CA ILE A 295 -6.95 -5.96 -12.39
C ILE A 295 -8.04 -5.31 -13.25
N THR A 296 -9.11 -6.05 -13.53
CA THR A 296 -10.24 -5.56 -14.34
C THR A 296 -10.98 -4.43 -13.64
N GLU A 297 -11.19 -4.49 -12.33
CA GLU A 297 -11.84 -3.43 -11.57
C GLU A 297 -11.01 -2.13 -11.60
N GLU A 298 -9.69 -2.23 -11.45
CA GLU A 298 -8.79 -1.09 -11.46
C GLU A 298 -8.62 -0.48 -12.85
N LEU A 299 -8.62 -1.33 -13.89
CA LEU A 299 -8.62 -0.89 -15.30
C LEU A 299 -9.87 -0.04 -15.58
N LYS A 300 -11.03 -0.48 -15.09
CA LYS A 300 -12.27 0.29 -15.21
C LYS A 300 -12.24 1.63 -14.46
N LYS A 301 -11.62 1.69 -13.27
CA LYS A 301 -11.44 2.95 -12.51
C LYS A 301 -10.50 3.89 -13.26
N THR A 302 -9.38 3.38 -13.75
CA THR A 302 -8.38 4.14 -14.51
C THR A 302 -8.94 4.67 -15.82
N GLU A 303 -9.70 3.86 -16.57
CA GLU A 303 -10.41 4.32 -17.78
C GLU A 303 -11.39 5.46 -17.49
N ALA A 304 -12.09 5.40 -16.35
CA ALA A 304 -12.99 6.47 -15.93
C ALA A 304 -12.25 7.75 -15.50
N GLU A 305 -11.01 7.66 -15.02
CA GLU A 305 -10.15 8.81 -14.71
C GLU A 305 -9.55 9.46 -15.96
N ILE A 306 -9.28 8.65 -16.99
CA ILE A 306 -8.75 9.12 -18.29
C ILE A 306 -9.84 9.79 -19.12
N THR A 307 -11.08 9.33 -19.01
CA THR A 307 -12.19 9.79 -19.86
C THR A 307 -12.90 10.97 -19.19
N PRO A 308 -12.63 12.24 -19.58
CA PRO A 308 -13.48 13.34 -19.14
C PRO A 308 -14.92 13.06 -19.57
N GLU A 309 -15.89 13.41 -18.72
CA GLU A 309 -17.32 13.32 -19.03
C GLU A 309 -17.68 14.36 -20.11
N VAL A 310 -17.29 14.09 -21.36
CA VAL A 310 -17.57 14.94 -22.52
C VAL A 310 -18.94 14.57 -23.07
N ILE A 311 -19.92 15.41 -22.79
CA ILE A 311 -21.34 15.13 -23.04
C ILE A 311 -21.80 15.70 -24.41
N THR A 312 -21.02 16.59 -25.01
CA THR A 312 -21.33 17.29 -26.28
C THR A 312 -20.10 17.48 -27.17
N VAL A 313 -20.30 17.69 -28.48
CA VAL A 313 -19.20 17.93 -29.44
C VAL A 313 -18.50 19.27 -29.21
N GLU A 314 -19.21 20.26 -28.65
CA GLU A 314 -18.66 21.53 -28.22
C GLU A 314 -17.73 21.35 -27.01
N GLN A 315 -18.13 20.55 -26.02
CA GLN A 315 -17.26 20.21 -24.89
C GLN A 315 -16.00 19.46 -25.35
N LEU A 316 -16.14 18.56 -26.32
CA LEU A 316 -14.99 17.86 -26.93
C LEU A 316 -14.02 18.86 -27.58
N ALA A 317 -14.54 19.82 -28.34
CA ALA A 317 -13.74 20.86 -28.98
C ALA A 317 -13.05 21.77 -27.97
N SER A 318 -13.74 22.18 -26.89
CA SER A 318 -13.14 22.99 -25.83
C SER A 318 -12.09 22.23 -25.03
N GLU A 319 -12.31 20.94 -24.75
CA GLU A 319 -11.36 20.10 -24.03
C GLU A 319 -10.09 19.87 -24.85
N LEU A 320 -10.24 19.61 -26.15
CA LEU A 320 -9.13 19.46 -27.08
C LEU A 320 -8.19 20.68 -27.04
N MET A 321 -8.75 21.89 -27.15
CA MET A 321 -7.94 23.12 -27.14
C MET A 321 -7.46 23.49 -25.73
N TYR A 322 -8.23 23.22 -24.69
CA TYR A 322 -7.78 23.38 -23.31
C TYR A 322 -6.49 22.58 -23.07
N ARG A 323 -6.45 21.30 -23.46
CA ARG A 323 -5.26 20.45 -23.35
C ARG A 323 -4.10 20.93 -24.22
N TYR A 324 -4.39 21.38 -25.44
CA TYR A 324 -3.38 21.98 -26.31
C TYR A 324 -2.67 23.18 -25.63
N TRP A 325 -3.44 24.11 -25.05
CA TRP A 325 -2.89 25.27 -24.35
C TRP A 325 -2.28 24.93 -23.00
N LEU A 326 -2.82 23.94 -22.30
CA LEU A 326 -2.25 23.43 -21.05
C LEU A 326 -0.84 22.90 -21.27
N GLY A 327 -0.60 22.21 -22.39
CA GLY A 327 0.74 21.75 -22.73
C GLY A 327 1.75 22.89 -22.96
N ARG A 328 1.30 24.03 -23.50
CA ARG A 328 2.13 25.24 -23.57
C ARG A 328 2.37 25.87 -22.19
N LYS A 329 1.41 25.82 -21.27
CA LYS A 329 1.58 26.31 -19.90
C LYS A 329 2.63 25.50 -19.15
N THR A 330 2.59 24.17 -19.28
CA THR A 330 3.48 23.24 -18.56
C THR A 330 4.82 23.05 -19.25
N GLY A 331 4.90 23.23 -20.57
CA GLY A 331 6.05 22.84 -21.39
C GLY A 331 6.08 21.35 -21.71
N GLU A 332 4.99 20.62 -21.46
CA GLU A 332 4.85 19.18 -21.70
C GLU A 332 3.56 18.91 -22.48
N ALA A 333 3.63 18.17 -23.59
CA ALA A 333 2.46 17.89 -24.42
C ALA A 333 1.44 17.02 -23.67
N CYS A 334 0.17 17.40 -23.72
CA CYS A 334 -0.92 16.59 -23.15
C CYS A 334 -1.22 15.35 -24.00
N ASP A 335 -1.81 14.35 -23.36
CA ASP A 335 -2.39 13.20 -24.06
C ASP A 335 -3.79 13.53 -24.58
N PHE A 336 -4.10 13.02 -25.76
CA PHE A 336 -5.35 13.24 -26.46
C PHE A 336 -6.10 11.95 -26.80
N SER A 337 -5.56 10.76 -26.52
CA SER A 337 -6.14 9.51 -27.07
C SER A 337 -7.53 9.14 -26.60
N ASP A 338 -7.90 9.62 -25.42
CA ASP A 338 -9.22 9.46 -24.84
C ASP A 338 -10.28 10.26 -25.59
N ILE A 339 -9.86 11.30 -26.31
CA ILE A 339 -10.74 12.18 -27.09
C ILE A 339 -10.44 12.19 -28.58
N MET A 340 -9.31 11.64 -29.03
CA MET A 340 -8.82 11.71 -30.41
C MET A 340 -8.11 10.42 -30.85
N GLU A 341 -8.49 9.91 -32.02
CA GLU A 341 -7.80 8.81 -32.68
C GLU A 341 -6.63 9.34 -33.51
N ARG A 342 -5.42 8.80 -33.33
CA ARG A 342 -4.23 9.17 -34.11
C ARG A 342 -4.25 8.49 -35.47
N ASN A 343 -4.42 9.28 -36.53
CA ASN A 343 -4.47 8.82 -37.92
C ASN A 343 -3.94 9.92 -38.87
N GLU A 344 -4.01 9.69 -40.19
CA GLU A 344 -3.55 10.65 -41.22
C GLU A 344 -4.11 12.07 -41.07
N GLN A 345 -5.34 12.23 -40.54
CA GLN A 345 -6.03 13.51 -40.41
C GLN A 345 -5.83 14.19 -39.04
N THR A 346 -5.21 13.52 -38.07
CA THR A 346 -5.00 14.04 -36.71
C THR A 346 -3.53 14.06 -36.28
N ASP A 347 -2.66 13.28 -36.92
CA ASP A 347 -1.26 13.14 -36.54
C ASP A 347 -0.50 14.47 -36.51
N LEU A 348 -0.77 15.33 -37.50
CA LEU A 348 -0.16 16.66 -37.57
C LEU A 348 -0.53 17.56 -36.39
N PHE A 349 -1.75 17.44 -35.84
CA PHE A 349 -2.14 18.17 -34.64
C PHE A 349 -1.31 17.71 -33.44
N CYS A 350 -1.09 16.39 -33.29
CA CYS A 350 -0.25 15.86 -32.22
C CYS A 350 1.18 16.41 -32.30
N TRP A 351 1.77 16.48 -33.50
CA TRP A 351 3.09 17.11 -33.70
C TRP A 351 3.10 18.59 -33.35
N ASP A 352 2.05 19.33 -33.69
CA ASP A 352 1.93 20.75 -33.35
C ASP A 352 1.82 20.98 -31.84
N ALA A 353 1.03 20.16 -31.14
CA ALA A 353 0.93 20.22 -29.68
C ALA A 353 2.29 19.99 -29.00
N VAL A 354 3.08 19.02 -29.51
CA VAL A 354 4.45 18.78 -29.04
C VAL A 354 5.34 19.99 -29.29
N LEU A 355 5.34 20.54 -30.51
CA LEU A 355 6.16 21.71 -30.83
C LEU A 355 5.82 22.92 -29.95
N GLN A 356 4.55 23.15 -29.61
CA GLN A 356 4.17 24.26 -28.73
C GLN A 356 4.68 24.09 -27.31
N ALA A 357 4.61 22.87 -26.76
CA ALA A 357 5.17 22.53 -25.46
C ALA A 357 6.69 22.70 -25.45
N GLU A 358 7.37 22.17 -26.48
CA GLU A 358 8.84 22.23 -26.61
C GLU A 358 9.38 23.65 -26.77
N ARG A 359 8.64 24.54 -27.43
CA ARG A 359 9.00 25.96 -27.48
C ARG A 359 9.15 26.57 -26.08
N VAL A 360 8.33 26.13 -25.13
CA VAL A 360 8.42 26.60 -23.75
C VAL A 360 9.54 25.90 -23.00
N SER A 361 9.65 24.57 -23.10
CA SER A 361 10.70 23.83 -22.38
C SER A 361 12.12 24.16 -22.85
N LEU A 362 12.30 24.50 -24.13
CA LEU A 362 13.57 24.96 -24.71
C LEU A 362 13.83 26.45 -24.47
N GLY A 363 12.87 27.21 -23.94
CA GLY A 363 13.02 28.65 -23.69
C GLY A 363 12.85 29.53 -24.94
N ALA A 364 12.33 28.99 -26.04
CA ALA A 364 11.95 29.79 -27.23
C ALA A 364 10.67 30.61 -27.00
N LEU A 365 9.86 30.24 -26.01
CA LEU A 365 8.66 30.93 -25.57
C LEU A 365 8.59 30.97 -24.05
N LYS A 366 7.88 31.98 -23.52
CA LYS A 366 7.49 32.01 -22.11
C LYS A 366 6.28 31.09 -21.88
N PRO A 367 6.22 30.39 -20.74
CA PRO A 367 5.03 29.65 -20.34
C PRO A 367 3.86 30.62 -20.13
N LEU A 368 2.65 30.13 -20.37
CA LEU A 368 1.42 30.86 -20.05
C LEU A 368 1.26 31.00 -18.52
N VAL A 369 0.62 32.07 -18.06
CA VAL A 369 0.39 32.28 -16.61
C VAL A 369 -0.76 31.42 -16.12
N SER A 370 -1.90 31.46 -16.84
CA SER A 370 -3.04 30.58 -16.59
C SER A 370 -3.59 30.03 -17.90
N VAL A 371 -4.22 28.86 -17.78
CA VAL A 371 -5.03 28.21 -18.80
C VAL A 371 -6.17 27.56 -18.03
N GLU A 372 -7.39 28.00 -18.28
CA GLU A 372 -8.61 27.46 -17.69
C GLU A 372 -9.52 26.92 -18.79
N PRO A 373 -10.37 25.91 -18.49
CA PRO A 373 -11.35 25.40 -19.43
C PRO A 373 -12.26 26.52 -19.93
N GLY A 374 -12.48 26.59 -21.24
CA GLY A 374 -13.36 27.57 -21.83
C GLY A 374 -14.59 26.95 -22.50
N THR A 375 -15.01 27.50 -23.64
CA THR A 375 -16.24 27.09 -24.34
C THR A 375 -16.01 26.97 -25.83
N ALA A 376 -16.75 26.10 -26.50
CA ALA A 376 -16.79 26.06 -27.96
C ALA A 376 -18.20 26.33 -28.49
N GLU A 377 -18.28 26.92 -29.68
CA GLU A 377 -19.51 27.13 -30.43
C GLU A 377 -19.34 26.60 -31.85
N ILE A 378 -20.35 25.91 -32.38
CA ILE A 378 -20.35 25.50 -33.80
C ILE A 378 -20.62 26.74 -34.66
N LEU A 379 -19.66 27.11 -35.48
CA LEU A 379 -19.81 28.17 -36.48
C LEU A 379 -20.52 27.66 -37.74
N GLU A 380 -20.18 26.45 -38.17
CA GLU A 380 -20.71 25.85 -39.39
C GLU A 380 -20.66 24.32 -39.32
N THR A 381 -21.78 23.66 -39.58
CA THR A 381 -21.82 22.21 -39.79
C THR A 381 -21.55 21.90 -41.26
N ILE A 382 -20.45 21.21 -41.53
CA ILE A 382 -20.00 20.84 -42.88
C ILE A 382 -20.62 19.52 -43.31
N ASP A 383 -20.67 18.54 -42.40
CA ASP A 383 -21.31 17.24 -42.59
C ASP A 383 -21.91 16.76 -41.26
N ASP A 384 -23.06 16.11 -41.33
CA ASP A 384 -23.73 15.56 -40.15
C ASP A 384 -24.54 14.31 -40.54
N THR A 385 -23.99 13.17 -40.19
CA THR A 385 -24.56 11.84 -40.43
C THR A 385 -24.79 11.13 -39.09
N ASN A 386 -25.38 9.93 -39.12
CA ASN A 386 -25.56 9.15 -37.89
C ASN A 386 -24.22 8.70 -37.26
N GLU A 387 -23.16 8.59 -38.05
CA GLU A 387 -21.87 8.02 -37.60
C GLU A 387 -20.79 9.10 -37.44
N LEU A 388 -21.00 10.29 -38.02
CA LEU A 388 -19.94 11.29 -38.15
C LEU A 388 -20.52 12.70 -38.19
N ILE A 389 -19.84 13.64 -37.55
CA ILE A 389 -20.07 15.07 -37.68
C ILE A 389 -18.76 15.74 -38.07
N LYS A 390 -18.80 16.58 -39.10
CA LYS A 390 -17.71 17.48 -39.47
C LYS A 390 -18.20 18.90 -39.29
N ALA A 391 -17.54 19.68 -38.45
CA ALA A 391 -17.98 21.04 -38.17
C ALA A 391 -16.78 21.97 -37.92
N ARG A 392 -16.98 23.24 -38.24
CA ARG A 392 -16.09 24.34 -37.86
C ARG A 392 -16.57 24.91 -36.53
N PHE A 393 -15.67 24.99 -35.57
CA PHE A 393 -15.89 25.47 -34.22
C PHE A 393 -15.14 26.78 -34.01
N TYR A 394 -15.73 27.66 -33.21
CA TYR A 394 -15.02 28.73 -32.53
C TYR A 394 -14.79 28.28 -31.09
N VAL A 395 -13.53 28.11 -30.70
CA VAL A 395 -13.14 27.68 -29.37
C VAL A 395 -12.51 28.84 -28.64
N TYR A 396 -13.07 29.16 -27.48
CA TYR A 396 -12.52 30.12 -26.54
C TYR A 396 -11.85 29.36 -25.42
N THR A 397 -10.53 29.54 -25.24
CA THR A 397 -9.80 29.05 -24.07
C THR A 397 -9.40 30.25 -23.21
N GLU A 398 -9.64 30.17 -21.91
CA GLU A 398 -9.34 31.27 -21.00
C GLU A 398 -7.86 31.22 -20.61
N ILE A 399 -7.07 32.10 -21.21
CA ILE A 399 -5.61 32.17 -21.04
C ILE A 399 -5.26 33.56 -20.51
N THR A 400 -4.38 33.63 -19.50
CA THR A 400 -3.71 34.89 -19.17
C THR A 400 -2.23 34.83 -19.54
N ASP A 401 -1.79 35.81 -20.34
CA ASP A 401 -0.39 36.02 -20.71
C ASP A 401 -0.04 37.50 -20.61
N GLY A 402 0.13 38.01 -19.37
CA GLY A 402 0.72 39.31 -18.98
C GLY A 402 0.09 40.61 -19.51
N ILE A 403 -0.54 40.57 -20.68
CA ILE A 403 -1.09 41.67 -21.48
C ILE A 403 -2.23 41.19 -22.43
N SER A 404 -2.43 39.87 -22.62
CA SER A 404 -3.52 39.28 -23.41
C SER A 404 -4.40 38.38 -22.52
N GLU A 405 -5.72 38.55 -22.62
CA GLU A 405 -6.75 37.75 -21.94
C GLU A 405 -7.58 37.00 -22.98
N GLY A 406 -7.60 35.66 -22.87
CA GLY A 406 -8.39 34.77 -23.74
C GLY A 406 -7.82 34.59 -25.14
N VAL A 407 -7.79 33.36 -25.63
CA VAL A 407 -7.53 33.05 -27.05
C VAL A 407 -8.78 32.41 -27.64
N GLY A 408 -9.37 33.11 -28.61
CA GLY A 408 -10.41 32.57 -29.48
C GLY A 408 -9.81 32.07 -30.77
N GLU A 409 -10.06 30.83 -31.13
CA GLU A 409 -9.53 30.21 -32.34
C GLU A 409 -10.59 29.42 -33.10
N GLU A 410 -10.45 29.39 -34.43
CA GLU A 410 -11.32 28.61 -35.30
C GLU A 410 -10.63 27.31 -35.68
N ILE A 411 -11.30 26.19 -35.38
CA ILE A 411 -10.83 24.84 -35.73
C ILE A 411 -11.91 24.10 -36.49
N ILE A 412 -11.51 23.09 -37.26
CA ILE A 412 -12.40 22.19 -37.97
C ILE A 412 -12.15 20.80 -37.43
N LEU A 413 -13.18 20.17 -36.88
CA LEU A 413 -13.10 18.80 -36.39
C LEU A 413 -13.96 17.88 -37.23
N THR A 414 -13.44 16.70 -37.52
CA THR A 414 -14.20 15.53 -37.93
C THR A 414 -14.31 14.62 -36.71
N ILE A 415 -15.53 14.34 -36.27
CA ILE A 415 -15.82 13.62 -35.03
C ILE A 415 -16.68 12.40 -35.38
N ARG A 416 -16.24 11.22 -34.93
CA ARG A 416 -17.03 9.99 -34.99
C ARG A 416 -18.00 9.95 -33.81
N LYS A 417 -19.23 9.51 -34.08
CA LYS A 417 -20.27 9.26 -33.08
C LYS A 417 -20.25 7.76 -32.77
N ASP A 418 -19.90 7.42 -31.55
CA ASP A 418 -19.81 6.03 -31.08
C ASP A 418 -20.77 5.81 -29.90
N ASP A 419 -21.07 4.55 -29.57
CA ASP A 419 -21.95 4.20 -28.43
C ASP A 419 -21.40 4.70 -27.07
N THR A 420 -20.10 5.00 -27.02
CA THR A 420 -19.36 5.48 -25.84
C THR A 420 -19.21 7.01 -25.80
N GLY A 421 -19.62 7.74 -26.85
CA GLY A 421 -19.52 9.20 -26.91
C GLY A 421 -19.02 9.72 -28.26
N PHE A 422 -18.07 10.66 -28.21
CA PHE A 422 -17.54 11.37 -29.37
C PHE A 422 -16.03 11.23 -29.45
N THR A 423 -15.49 10.87 -30.62
CA THR A 423 -14.05 10.75 -30.85
C THR A 423 -13.62 11.66 -31.98
N VAL A 424 -12.61 12.51 -31.78
CA VAL A 424 -11.99 13.30 -32.86
C VAL A 424 -11.18 12.37 -33.77
N ILE A 425 -11.55 12.31 -35.04
CA ILE A 425 -10.88 11.49 -36.06
C ILE A 425 -10.31 12.32 -37.22
N GLY A 426 -10.46 13.64 -37.17
CA GLY A 426 -9.82 14.57 -38.08
C GLY A 426 -9.75 15.96 -37.46
N PHE A 427 -8.65 16.67 -37.74
CA PHE A 427 -8.40 18.02 -37.26
C PHE A 427 -7.89 18.89 -38.41
N ASP A 428 -8.39 20.11 -38.50
CA ASP A 428 -7.80 21.13 -39.36
C ASP A 428 -8.02 22.54 -38.83
N ARG A 429 -7.26 23.51 -39.38
CA ARG A 429 -7.37 24.94 -39.06
C ARG A 429 -7.12 25.76 -40.32
N ASP A 430 -8.08 26.58 -40.72
CA ASP A 430 -7.93 27.50 -41.86
C ASP A 430 -7.08 28.73 -41.50
N VAL A 431 -7.11 29.14 -40.23
CA VAL A 431 -6.40 30.32 -39.69
C VAL A 431 -5.95 30.00 -38.25
N GLY A 432 -4.76 30.41 -37.82
CA GLY A 432 -4.27 30.03 -36.48
C GLY A 432 -2.88 30.57 -36.11
N ASP A 433 -2.25 29.98 -35.09
CA ASP A 433 -0.97 30.36 -34.42
C ASP A 433 0.28 30.60 -35.32
N GLY A 434 0.14 30.37 -36.62
CA GLY A 434 1.15 30.46 -37.66
C GLY A 434 2.08 29.26 -37.79
N LEU A 435 2.31 28.46 -36.75
CA LEU A 435 3.19 27.30 -36.80
C LEU A 435 2.54 26.16 -37.59
N TYR A 436 1.38 25.67 -37.17
CA TYR A 436 0.74 24.56 -37.87
C TYR A 436 0.27 24.95 -39.27
N THR A 437 -0.33 26.13 -39.43
CA THR A 437 -0.92 26.54 -40.72
C THR A 437 0.12 26.97 -41.75
N TYR A 438 1.18 27.71 -41.36
CA TYR A 438 2.15 28.26 -42.32
C TYR A 438 3.47 27.49 -42.39
N SER A 439 3.74 26.57 -41.46
CA SER A 439 5.02 25.86 -41.41
C SER A 439 4.84 24.34 -41.41
N LEU A 440 4.23 23.76 -40.38
CA LEU A 440 4.15 22.30 -40.21
C LEU A 440 3.35 21.63 -41.33
N LYS A 441 2.12 22.09 -41.57
CA LYS A 441 1.23 21.53 -42.60
C LYS A 441 1.82 21.63 -44.01
N PRO A 442 2.36 22.79 -44.46
CA PRO A 442 3.02 22.87 -45.77
C PRO A 442 4.27 21.99 -45.90
N LEU A 443 5.10 21.87 -44.85
CA LEU A 443 6.28 21.01 -44.86
C LEU A 443 5.91 19.54 -45.00
N ALA A 444 4.97 19.07 -44.18
CA ALA A 444 4.49 17.69 -44.25
C ALA A 444 3.85 17.39 -45.62
N ALA A 445 3.04 18.31 -46.15
CA ALA A 445 2.47 18.18 -47.49
C ALA A 445 3.54 18.02 -48.57
N GLY A 446 4.63 18.79 -48.52
CA GLY A 446 5.75 18.66 -49.46
C GLY A 446 6.46 17.30 -49.40
N TYR A 447 6.59 16.71 -48.20
CA TYR A 447 7.15 15.36 -48.04
C TYR A 447 6.20 14.27 -48.55
N ILE A 448 4.90 14.42 -48.33
CA ILE A 448 3.88 13.53 -48.89
C ILE A 448 3.91 13.59 -50.42
N GLU A 449 3.97 14.80 -51.01
CA GLU A 449 4.11 14.98 -52.46
C GLU A 449 5.40 14.36 -53.02
N SER A 450 6.43 14.26 -52.18
CA SER A 450 7.71 13.62 -52.51
C SER A 450 7.70 12.08 -52.31
N GLY A 451 6.57 11.51 -51.86
CA GLY A 451 6.35 10.07 -51.75
C GLY A 451 6.51 9.47 -50.34
N CYS A 452 6.63 10.29 -49.29
CA CYS A 452 6.68 9.81 -47.91
C CYS A 452 5.30 9.39 -47.41
N SER A 453 5.25 8.47 -46.45
CA SER A 453 4.00 8.23 -45.70
C SER A 453 3.64 9.46 -44.85
N TRP A 454 2.39 9.58 -44.41
CA TRP A 454 1.99 10.69 -43.53
C TRP A 454 2.76 10.69 -42.20
N GLN A 455 3.14 9.51 -41.69
CA GLN A 455 3.94 9.34 -40.47
C GLN A 455 5.35 9.90 -40.67
N GLU A 456 6.01 9.49 -41.77
CA GLU A 456 7.35 9.96 -42.13
C GLU A 456 7.34 11.47 -42.40
N ALA A 457 6.35 11.95 -43.15
CA ALA A 457 6.20 13.37 -43.47
C ALA A 457 5.97 14.23 -42.23
N GLY A 458 5.12 13.77 -41.29
CA GLY A 458 4.88 14.44 -40.01
C GLY A 458 6.14 14.55 -39.17
N GLN A 459 6.86 13.44 -39.02
CA GLN A 459 8.14 13.40 -38.30
C GLN A 459 9.19 14.33 -38.94
N MET A 460 9.38 14.27 -40.26
CA MET A 460 10.35 15.11 -40.95
C MET A 460 10.00 16.61 -40.87
N ALA A 461 8.72 16.95 -40.93
CA ALA A 461 8.27 18.33 -40.75
C ALA A 461 8.51 18.81 -39.31
N TYR A 462 8.22 17.95 -38.32
CA TYR A 462 8.52 18.19 -36.92
C TYR A 462 10.02 18.44 -36.70
N GLU A 463 10.90 17.57 -37.19
CA GLU A 463 12.36 17.67 -36.98
C GLU A 463 12.92 19.00 -37.50
N VAL A 464 12.49 19.44 -38.68
CA VAL A 464 12.90 20.74 -39.26
C VAL A 464 12.50 21.91 -38.36
N LEU A 465 11.29 21.88 -37.81
CA LEU A 465 10.77 22.95 -36.96
C LEU A 465 11.37 22.91 -35.56
N HIS A 466 11.56 21.72 -35.00
CA HIS A 466 12.22 21.52 -33.72
C HIS A 466 13.67 22.06 -33.76
N GLU A 467 14.43 21.79 -34.82
CA GLU A 467 15.75 22.40 -35.01
C GLU A 467 15.69 23.93 -35.07
N GLN A 468 14.66 24.49 -35.71
CA GLN A 468 14.48 25.93 -35.76
C GLN A 468 14.20 26.51 -34.36
N ILE A 469 13.36 25.84 -33.57
CA ILE A 469 13.06 26.23 -32.19
C ILE A 469 14.32 26.23 -31.32
N ILE A 470 15.18 25.22 -31.45
CA ILE A 470 16.48 25.18 -30.74
C ILE A 470 17.34 26.38 -31.10
N ARG A 471 17.43 26.74 -32.39
CA ARG A 471 18.20 27.91 -32.86
C ARG A 471 17.63 29.21 -32.30
N ASP A 472 16.30 29.34 -32.29
CA ASP A 472 15.62 30.53 -31.79
C ASP A 472 15.82 30.68 -30.26
N ALA A 473 15.72 29.59 -29.51
CA ALA A 473 16.00 29.55 -28.07
C ALA A 473 17.45 29.95 -27.73
N GLN A 474 18.42 29.42 -28.48
CA GLN A 474 19.83 29.78 -28.33
C GLN A 474 20.05 31.26 -28.62
N TRP A 475 19.43 31.78 -29.69
CA TRP A 475 19.51 33.19 -30.03
C TRP A 475 18.94 34.09 -28.92
N LEU A 476 17.78 33.74 -28.34
CA LEU A 476 17.19 34.49 -27.21
C LEU A 476 18.11 34.48 -25.98
N THR A 477 18.68 33.32 -25.67
CA THR A 477 19.63 33.14 -24.56
C THR A 477 20.88 34.01 -24.75
N ASP A 478 21.48 33.98 -25.95
CA ASP A 478 22.69 34.75 -26.29
C ASP A 478 22.46 36.27 -26.21
N HIS A 479 21.23 36.73 -26.39
CA HIS A 479 20.86 38.15 -26.38
C HIS A 479 20.14 38.59 -25.10
N GLY A 480 19.98 37.70 -24.12
CA GLY A 480 19.46 38.01 -22.79
C GLY A 480 17.96 38.32 -22.74
N TYR A 481 17.15 37.63 -23.56
CA TYR A 481 15.68 37.76 -23.60
C TYR A 481 14.92 36.73 -22.78
#